data_AF-A0A2V7BLT3-F1
#
_entry.id   AF-A0A2V7BLT3-F1
#
_cell.length_a   1.000
_cell.length_b   1.000
_cell.length_c   1.000
_cell.angle_alpha   90.00
_cell.angle_beta   90.00
_cell.angle_gamma   90.00
#
_symmetry.space_group_name_H-M   'P 1'
#
loop_
_entity.id
_entity.type
_entity.pdbx_description
1 polymer ?
#
loop_
_entity_poly.entity_id
_entity_poly.type
_entity_poly.pdbx_seq_one_letter_code
_entity_poly.pdbx_strand_id
1 'polypeptide(L)'
;WFRLTAGVRFADPEPVLGVNWRGKVVPFVPRAQPLFTYVNPAGKTEYEFKKLGFAHNPIVPHTVVRAARTCESCHGNPRALGLGLYTSKEHPKLEEFGQPRDFRWDRIVDEDGHPLQVTTVEGARPLTREEMDRIRNAQYKLPGAPATPGGAQR
;
A
#
# COMPACT_ATOMS: atom_id res chain seq x y z
N TRP A 1 -16.82 -22.79 -16.32
CA TRP A 1 -15.50 -22.92 -15.67
C TRP A 1 -15.04 -21.54 -15.20
N PHE A 2 -14.09 -21.48 -14.26
CA PHE A 2 -13.52 -20.22 -13.79
C PHE A 2 -12.21 -19.89 -14.53
N ARG A 3 -12.08 -18.65 -15.00
CA ARG A 3 -10.82 -18.13 -15.55
C ARG A 3 -10.07 -17.37 -14.46
N LEU A 4 -8.83 -17.76 -14.19
CA LEU A 4 -7.95 -17.06 -13.25
C LEU A 4 -7.17 -15.96 -13.97
N THR A 5 -7.28 -14.73 -13.50
CA THR A 5 -6.37 -13.64 -13.86
C THR A 5 -5.19 -13.63 -12.90
N ALA A 6 -3.96 -13.71 -13.43
CA ALA A 6 -2.75 -13.76 -12.61
C ALA A 6 -2.58 -12.48 -11.79
N GLY A 7 -2.40 -12.66 -10.47
CA GLY A 7 -2.22 -11.58 -9.51
C GLY A 7 -0.96 -10.74 -9.76
N VAL A 8 -1.00 -9.49 -9.30
CA VAL A 8 0.10 -8.54 -9.40
C VAL A 8 0.86 -8.54 -8.07
N ARG A 9 2.19 -8.73 -8.12
CA ARG A 9 3.08 -8.54 -6.97
C ARG A 9 3.75 -7.18 -7.10
N PHE A 10 3.55 -6.33 -6.11
CA PHE A 10 4.25 -5.05 -6.02
C PHE A 10 5.58 -5.34 -5.35
N ALA A 11 6.63 -5.51 -6.16
CA ALA A 11 8.01 -5.61 -5.69
C ALA A 11 8.62 -4.20 -5.63
N ASP A 12 7.89 -3.27 -5.01
CA ASP A 12 8.32 -1.88 -4.93
C ASP A 12 9.29 -1.71 -3.75
N PRO A 13 10.39 -0.95 -3.90
CA PRO A 13 11.22 -0.60 -2.77
C PRO A 13 10.40 0.07 -1.68
N GLU A 14 9.52 1.03 -1.97
CA GLU A 14 8.89 1.86 -0.94
C GLU A 14 7.60 1.22 -0.38
N PRO A 15 7.57 0.83 0.92
CA PRO A 15 6.44 0.13 1.50
C PRO A 15 5.30 1.10 1.80
N VAL A 16 4.07 0.73 1.46
CA VAL A 16 2.88 1.40 1.99
C VAL A 16 2.73 1.02 3.47
N LEU A 17 2.52 1.97 4.38
CA LEU A 17 2.37 1.72 5.80
C LEU A 17 0.89 1.76 6.22
N GLY A 18 0.56 1.00 7.26
CA GLY A 18 -0.75 0.99 7.90
C GLY A 18 -0.67 0.44 9.31
N VAL A 19 -1.79 0.38 10.01
CA VAL A 19 -1.89 -0.15 11.37
C VAL A 19 -2.38 -1.60 11.32
N ASN A 20 -1.66 -2.52 11.96
CA ASN A 20 -2.11 -3.91 12.06
C ASN A 20 -3.11 -4.14 13.20
N TRP A 21 -3.62 -5.37 13.29
CA TRP A 21 -4.54 -5.83 14.34
C TRP A 21 -4.01 -5.69 15.79
N ARG A 22 -2.73 -5.36 15.98
CA ARG A 22 -2.10 -5.12 17.29
C ARG A 22 -1.85 -3.63 17.57
N GLY A 23 -2.38 -2.73 16.73
CA GLY A 23 -2.15 -1.30 16.85
C GLY A 23 -0.73 -0.85 16.50
N LYS A 24 0.02 -1.62 15.71
CA LYS A 24 1.40 -1.29 15.31
C LYS A 24 1.45 -0.86 13.85
N VAL A 25 2.29 0.13 13.56
CA VAL A 25 2.59 0.56 12.19
C VAL A 25 3.45 -0.51 11.52
N VAL A 26 2.97 -1.06 10.40
CA VAL A 26 3.65 -2.09 9.62
C VAL A 26 3.46 -1.86 8.12
N PRO A 27 4.30 -2.47 7.27
CA PRO A 27 4.07 -2.49 5.84
C PRO A 27 2.78 -3.23 5.47
N PHE A 28 2.07 -2.69 4.49
CA PHE A 28 0.92 -3.27 3.83
C PHE A 28 1.32 -3.63 2.40
N VAL A 29 0.90 -4.81 1.95
CA VAL A 29 1.08 -5.21 0.55
C VAL A 29 -0.25 -5.69 -0.03
N PRO A 30 -0.52 -5.39 -1.31
CA PRO A 30 -1.54 -6.08 -2.06
C PRO A 30 -1.07 -7.53 -2.25
N ARG A 31 -1.66 -8.46 -1.50
CA ARG A 31 -1.37 -9.89 -1.62
C ARG A 31 -1.86 -10.39 -2.99
N ALA A 32 -1.48 -11.61 -3.39
CA ALA A 32 -2.09 -12.24 -4.55
C ALA A 32 -3.61 -12.36 -4.35
N GLN A 33 -4.38 -11.63 -5.14
CA GLN A 33 -5.84 -11.65 -5.13
C GLN A 33 -6.34 -12.41 -6.36
N PRO A 34 -6.83 -13.65 -6.22
CA PRO A 34 -7.43 -14.36 -7.34
C PRO A 34 -8.74 -13.68 -7.73
N LEU A 35 -8.91 -13.46 -9.03
CA LEU A 35 -10.13 -12.90 -9.61
C LEU A 35 -10.75 -13.99 -10.48
N PHE A 36 -12.07 -14.17 -10.37
CA PHE A 36 -12.79 -15.24 -11.03
C PHE A 36 -13.96 -14.68 -11.84
N THR A 37 -13.90 -14.85 -13.16
CA THR A 37 -15.05 -14.68 -14.05
C THR A 37 -15.68 -16.04 -14.31
N TYR A 38 -17.00 -16.14 -14.13
CA TYR A 38 -17.74 -17.37 -14.39
C TYR A 38 -18.26 -17.39 -15.82
N VAL A 39 -17.79 -18.39 -16.57
CA VAL A 39 -18.23 -18.71 -17.93
C VAL A 39 -19.05 -20.00 -17.88
N ASN A 40 -20.28 -19.95 -18.38
CA ASN A 40 -21.16 -21.10 -18.40
C ASN A 40 -20.73 -22.14 -19.47
N PRO A 41 -21.30 -23.35 -19.49
CA PRO A 41 -20.94 -24.38 -20.47
C PRO A 41 -21.17 -23.96 -21.94
N ALA A 42 -22.06 -23.01 -22.19
CA ALA A 42 -22.32 -22.45 -23.52
C ALA A 42 -21.30 -21.38 -23.94
N GLY A 43 -20.29 -21.09 -23.11
CA GLY A 43 -19.24 -20.09 -23.39
C GLY A 43 -19.65 -18.66 -23.08
N LYS A 44 -20.80 -18.42 -22.45
CA LYS A 44 -21.29 -17.08 -22.09
C LYS A 44 -20.82 -16.70 -20.68
N THR A 45 -20.30 -15.49 -20.53
CA THR A 45 -20.05 -14.88 -19.21
C THR A 45 -21.37 -14.60 -18.51
N GLU A 46 -21.63 -15.27 -17.40
CA GLU A 46 -22.80 -14.99 -16.56
C GLU A 46 -22.44 -14.08 -15.38
N TYR A 47 -21.21 -14.22 -14.84
CA TYR A 47 -20.69 -13.32 -13.81
C TYR A 47 -19.33 -12.80 -14.22
N GLU A 48 -19.25 -11.50 -14.50
CA GLU A 48 -18.02 -10.79 -14.78
C GLU A 48 -17.46 -10.22 -13.47
N PHE A 49 -16.21 -10.57 -13.15
CA PHE A 49 -15.52 -9.94 -12.04
C PHE A 49 -15.12 -8.51 -12.43
N LYS A 50 -15.63 -7.52 -11.69
CA LYS A 50 -15.16 -6.13 -11.79
C LYS A 50 -14.26 -5.83 -10.61
N LYS A 51 -12.98 -5.57 -10.88
CA LYS A 51 -12.06 -5.13 -9.84
C LYS A 51 -12.39 -3.69 -9.48
N LEU A 52 -12.78 -3.43 -8.24
CA LEU A 52 -13.04 -2.05 -7.74
C LEU A 52 -11.87 -1.50 -6.91
N GLY A 53 -10.92 -2.37 -6.53
CA GLY A 53 -9.74 -2.00 -5.75
C GLY A 53 -8.89 -3.22 -5.41
N PHE A 54 -7.85 -3.01 -4.60
CA PHE A 54 -7.00 -4.07 -4.07
C PHE A 54 -7.14 -4.17 -2.55
N ALA A 55 -7.02 -5.39 -2.05
CA ALA A 55 -6.93 -5.64 -0.62
C ALA A 55 -5.48 -5.48 -0.20
N HIS A 56 -5.22 -4.47 0.62
CA HIS A 56 -3.91 -4.21 1.19
C HIS A 56 -3.90 -4.75 2.61
N ASN A 57 -3.00 -5.69 2.88
CA ASN A 57 -2.96 -6.37 4.16
C ASN A 57 -1.61 -6.20 4.84
N PRO A 58 -1.59 -6.09 6.18
CA PRO A 58 -0.36 -6.03 6.94
C PRO A 58 0.48 -7.29 6.68
N ILE A 59 1.78 -7.10 6.55
CA ILE A 59 2.76 -8.18 6.60
C ILE A 59 3.59 -8.06 7.86
N VAL A 60 4.10 -9.19 8.35
CA VAL A 60 5.16 -9.17 9.35
C VAL A 60 6.45 -8.88 8.58
N PRO A 61 7.06 -7.70 8.73
CA PRO A 61 8.31 -7.43 8.05
C PRO A 61 9.40 -8.29 8.70
N HIS A 62 10.03 -9.15 7.90
CA HIS A 62 11.28 -9.80 8.27
C HIS A 62 12.41 -8.96 7.67
N THR A 63 13.44 -8.63 8.45
CA THR A 63 14.63 -7.97 7.92
C THR A 63 15.38 -8.93 7.00
N VAL A 64 15.19 -8.79 5.69
CA VAL A 64 15.92 -9.55 4.65
C VAL A 64 17.16 -8.82 4.14
N VAL A 65 17.40 -7.59 4.61
CA VAL A 65 18.53 -6.73 4.22
C VAL A 65 19.28 -6.24 5.46
N ARG A 66 20.59 -6.01 5.30
CA ARG A 66 21.47 -5.53 6.40
C ARG A 66 21.25 -4.06 6.75
N ALA A 67 20.91 -3.24 5.75
CA ALA A 67 20.70 -1.81 5.94
C ALA A 67 19.24 -1.53 6.32
N ALA A 68 19.05 -0.66 7.31
CA ALA A 68 17.74 -0.06 7.55
C ALA A 68 17.37 0.86 6.37
N ARG A 69 16.07 1.10 6.19
CA ARG A 69 15.60 2.13 5.24
C ARG A 69 16.05 3.50 5.70
N THR A 70 16.21 4.42 4.75
CA THR A 70 16.46 5.82 5.09
C THR A 70 15.23 6.41 5.78
N CYS A 71 15.42 7.48 6.53
CA CYS A 71 14.30 8.11 7.22
C CYS A 71 13.29 8.69 6.23
N GLU A 72 13.76 9.24 5.11
CA GLU A 72 12.95 9.82 4.04
C GLU A 72 12.03 8.79 3.39
N SER A 73 12.48 7.54 3.29
CA SER A 73 11.68 6.42 2.74
C SER A 73 10.35 6.25 3.48
N CYS A 74 10.33 6.49 4.80
CA CYS A 74 9.12 6.37 5.62
C CYS A 74 8.45 7.74 5.89
N HIS A 75 9.23 8.76 6.20
CA HIS A 75 8.73 10.05 6.70
C HIS A 75 8.48 11.09 5.61
N GLY A 76 9.25 11.05 4.53
CA GLY A 76 9.19 12.02 3.43
C GLY A 76 8.47 11.51 2.18
N ASN A 77 7.96 10.27 2.20
CA ASN A 77 7.40 9.62 1.02
C ASN A 77 5.86 9.52 1.10
N PRO A 78 5.10 10.22 0.23
CA PRO A 78 3.64 10.12 0.19
C PRO A 78 3.12 8.69 -0.01
N ARG A 79 3.86 7.87 -0.78
CA ARG A 79 3.53 6.46 -0.97
C ARG A 79 3.59 5.68 0.34
N ALA A 80 4.61 5.93 1.16
CA ALA A 80 4.74 5.25 2.45
C ALA A 80 3.58 5.56 3.39
N LEU A 81 2.97 6.74 3.24
CA LEU A 81 1.80 7.15 3.98
C LEU A 81 0.48 6.63 3.37
N GLY A 82 0.55 5.89 2.27
CA GLY A 82 -0.61 5.32 1.60
C GLY A 82 -1.36 6.27 0.66
N LEU A 83 -0.80 7.44 0.36
CA LEU A 83 -1.38 8.43 -0.55
C LEU A 83 -1.13 8.11 -2.04
N GLY A 84 -0.30 7.08 -2.27
CA GLY A 84 0.09 6.61 -3.59
C GLY A 84 1.04 7.55 -4.33
N LEU A 85 1.65 7.01 -5.37
CA LEU A 85 2.66 7.66 -6.21
C LEU A 85 2.49 7.26 -7.68
N TYR A 86 2.08 6.02 -7.95
CA TYR A 86 1.97 5.50 -9.30
C TYR A 86 0.52 5.44 -9.78
N THR A 87 0.34 5.71 -11.07
CA THR A 87 -0.97 5.57 -11.73
C THR A 87 -1.09 4.24 -12.42
N SER A 88 -2.34 3.84 -12.65
CA SER A 88 -2.70 2.68 -13.47
C SER A 88 -1.94 2.68 -14.81
N LYS A 89 -1.78 3.84 -15.48
CA LYS A 89 -1.06 4.00 -16.76
C LYS A 89 0.33 3.36 -16.83
N GLU A 90 0.99 3.16 -15.70
CA GLU A 90 2.35 2.63 -15.62
C GLU A 90 2.39 1.09 -15.55
N HIS A 91 1.24 0.41 -15.42
CA HIS A 91 1.17 -1.04 -15.24
C HIS A 91 0.89 -1.80 -16.55
N PRO A 92 1.64 -2.87 -16.89
CA PRO A 92 1.52 -3.58 -18.18
C PRO A 92 0.23 -4.38 -18.38
N LYS A 93 -0.62 -4.53 -17.34
CA LYS A 93 -1.87 -5.33 -17.37
C LYS A 93 -3.15 -4.49 -17.24
N LEU A 94 -3.08 -3.22 -17.57
CA LEU A 94 -4.17 -2.25 -17.39
C LEU A 94 -5.52 -2.68 -17.96
N GLU A 95 -5.53 -3.07 -19.24
CA GLU A 95 -6.74 -3.41 -19.96
C GLU A 95 -7.42 -4.66 -19.40
N GLU A 96 -6.63 -5.60 -18.84
CA GLU A 96 -7.13 -6.86 -18.28
C GLU A 96 -7.99 -6.63 -17.02
N PHE A 97 -7.76 -5.54 -16.29
CA PHE A 97 -8.48 -5.24 -15.05
C PHE A 97 -9.59 -4.19 -15.20
N GLY A 98 -9.74 -3.57 -16.38
CA GLY A 98 -10.79 -2.57 -16.64
C GLY A 98 -10.77 -1.36 -15.69
N GLN A 99 -9.59 -1.02 -15.12
CA GLN A 99 -9.45 0.08 -14.16
C GLN A 99 -9.43 1.45 -14.85
N PRO A 100 -9.96 2.51 -14.21
CA PRO A 100 -9.75 3.88 -14.66
C PRO A 100 -8.27 4.22 -14.81
N ARG A 101 -7.91 5.04 -15.80
CA ARG A 101 -6.51 5.39 -16.10
C ARG A 101 -5.82 6.13 -14.95
N ASP A 102 -6.59 6.84 -14.13
CA ASP A 102 -6.16 7.60 -12.97
C ASP A 102 -6.21 6.80 -11.66
N PHE A 103 -6.70 5.56 -11.69
CA PHE A 103 -6.75 4.70 -10.51
C PHE A 103 -5.32 4.44 -9.99
N ARG A 104 -5.08 4.71 -8.71
CA ARG A 104 -3.75 4.54 -8.09
C ARG A 104 -3.73 3.29 -7.24
N TRP A 105 -2.91 2.33 -7.64
CA TRP A 105 -2.95 0.99 -7.05
C TRP A 105 -2.36 0.97 -5.64
N ASP A 106 -1.42 1.88 -5.36
CA ASP A 106 -0.72 2.06 -4.10
C ASP A 106 -1.35 3.12 -3.19
N ARG A 107 -2.43 3.78 -3.64
CA ARG A 107 -3.18 4.72 -2.83
C ARG A 107 -4.25 3.99 -2.04
N ILE A 108 -4.02 3.77 -0.75
CA ILE A 108 -4.95 3.06 0.14
C ILE A 108 -5.77 3.98 1.04
N VAL A 109 -5.38 5.25 1.13
CA VAL A 109 -6.00 6.28 1.97
C VAL A 109 -5.95 7.63 1.26
N ASP A 110 -6.90 8.51 1.56
CA ASP A 110 -6.84 9.91 1.18
C ASP A 110 -6.06 10.76 2.20
N GLU A 111 -5.93 12.04 1.89
CA GLU A 111 -5.21 13.03 2.70
C GLU A 111 -5.90 13.28 4.05
N ASP A 112 -7.19 12.98 4.18
CA ASP A 112 -7.98 13.14 5.40
C ASP A 112 -8.00 11.86 6.27
N GLY A 113 -7.35 10.79 5.80
CA GLY A 113 -7.27 9.52 6.52
C GLY A 113 -8.44 8.58 6.25
N HIS A 114 -9.29 8.85 5.25
CA HIS A 114 -10.35 7.94 4.85
C HIS A 114 -9.79 6.79 4.01
N PRO A 115 -10.07 5.53 4.37
CA PRO A 115 -9.68 4.38 3.57
C PRO A 115 -10.29 4.42 2.17
N LEU A 116 -9.45 4.32 1.15
CA LEU A 116 -9.86 4.20 -0.26
C LEU A 116 -9.80 2.75 -0.76
N GLN A 117 -9.04 1.90 -0.07
CA GLN A 117 -8.90 0.49 -0.39
C GLN A 117 -9.12 -0.39 0.83
N VAL A 118 -9.53 -1.63 0.58
CA VAL A 118 -9.95 -2.55 1.65
C VAL A 118 -8.76 -3.24 2.30
N THR A 119 -8.95 -3.67 3.54
CA THR A 119 -8.11 -4.65 4.21
C THR A 119 -8.97 -5.84 4.59
N THR A 120 -8.45 -7.05 4.52
CA THR A 120 -9.20 -8.27 4.87
C THR A 120 -8.80 -8.82 6.23
N VAL A 121 -7.90 -8.13 6.95
CA VAL A 121 -7.47 -8.51 8.28
C VAL A 121 -8.23 -7.67 9.29
N GLU A 122 -9.01 -8.30 10.14
CA GLU A 122 -9.79 -7.61 11.17
C GLU A 122 -8.89 -6.76 12.08
N GLY A 123 -9.32 -5.53 12.35
CA GLY A 123 -8.56 -4.56 13.14
C GLY A 123 -7.35 -3.94 12.43
N ALA A 124 -6.98 -4.41 11.24
CA ALA A 124 -6.02 -3.71 10.40
C ALA A 124 -6.71 -2.55 9.67
N ARG A 125 -5.97 -1.49 9.36
CA ARG A 125 -6.48 -0.33 8.61
C ARG A 125 -5.35 0.53 8.03
N PRO A 126 -5.64 1.36 7.02
CA PRO A 126 -4.76 2.47 6.66
C PRO A 126 -4.51 3.44 7.82
N LEU A 127 -3.54 4.32 7.63
CA LEU A 127 -3.20 5.38 8.58
C LEU A 127 -4.33 6.42 8.64
N THR A 128 -4.59 6.94 9.84
CA THR A 128 -5.39 8.15 10.04
C THR A 128 -4.60 9.41 9.66
N ARG A 129 -5.29 10.54 9.51
CA ARG A 129 -4.65 11.85 9.32
C ARG A 129 -3.60 12.12 10.40
N GLU A 130 -3.98 11.93 11.66
CA GLU A 130 -3.14 12.22 12.82
C GLU A 130 -1.91 11.29 12.87
N GLU A 131 -2.04 10.05 12.41
CA GLU A 131 -0.90 9.13 12.29
C GLU A 131 0.03 9.53 11.15
N MET A 132 -0.51 9.90 9.99
CA MET A 132 0.30 10.40 8.88
C MET A 132 1.08 11.66 9.27
N ASP A 133 0.43 12.60 9.96
CA ASP A 133 1.07 13.84 10.40
C ASP A 133 2.10 13.58 11.51
N ARG A 134 1.84 12.64 12.43
CA ARG A 134 2.85 12.18 13.40
C ARG A 134 4.06 11.54 12.73
N ILE A 135 3.85 10.74 11.68
CA ILE A 135 4.94 10.14 10.92
C ILE A 135 5.72 11.26 10.21
N ARG A 136 5.08 12.13 9.43
CA ARG A 136 5.77 13.23 8.72
C ARG A 136 6.59 14.14 9.63
N ASN A 137 6.05 14.46 10.80
CA ASN A 137 6.66 15.41 11.74
C ASN A 137 7.59 14.76 12.77
N ALA A 138 7.74 13.43 12.77
CA ALA A 138 8.69 12.77 13.65
C ALA A 138 10.10 13.28 13.36
N GLN A 139 10.90 13.56 14.39
CA GLN A 139 12.27 13.98 14.19
C GLN A 139 13.09 12.82 13.61
N TYR A 140 13.74 13.06 12.47
CA TYR A 140 14.65 12.10 11.87
C TYR A 140 15.92 12.76 11.34
N LYS A 141 17.01 11.98 11.28
CA LYS A 141 18.29 12.47 10.78
C LYS A 141 18.32 12.37 9.26
N LEU A 142 18.42 13.51 8.58
CA LEU A 142 18.74 13.55 7.16
C LEU A 142 20.20 13.11 6.94
N PRO A 143 20.51 12.26 5.94
CA PRO A 143 21.87 11.98 5.54
C PRO A 143 22.61 13.28 5.19
N GLY A 144 23.68 13.59 5.90
CA GLY A 144 24.52 14.79 5.64
C GLY A 144 24.09 16.07 6.37
N ALA A 145 23.02 16.06 7.18
CA ALA A 145 22.76 17.19 8.07
C ALA A 145 23.85 17.26 9.15
N PRO A 146 24.50 18.42 9.38
CA PRO A 146 25.44 18.57 10.47
C PRO A 146 24.74 18.23 11.78
N ALA A 147 25.42 17.46 12.64
CA ALA A 147 24.90 17.14 13.96
C ALA A 147 24.52 18.44 14.67
N THR A 148 23.23 18.63 14.96
CA THR A 148 22.78 19.76 15.76
C THR A 148 23.44 19.63 17.13
N PRO A 149 24.27 20.59 17.57
CA PRO A 149 24.84 20.52 18.90
C PRO A 149 23.74 20.88 19.90
N GLY A 150 23.43 19.96 20.81
CA GLY A 150 22.78 20.32 22.07
C GLY A 150 21.35 19.81 22.24
N GLY A 151 21.26 18.76 23.05
CA GLY A 151 20.03 18.32 23.71
C GLY A 151 20.39 17.44 24.91
N ALA A 152 21.35 17.86 25.72
CA ALA A 152 21.54 17.27 27.03
C ALA A 152 20.32 17.67 27.87
N GLN A 153 19.38 16.75 28.08
CA GLN A 153 18.39 16.88 29.14
C GLN A 153 18.85 16.08 30.35
N ARG A 154 18.91 16.81 31.46
CA ARG A 154 19.13 16.35 32.83
C ARG A 154 17.95 15.52 33.32
#